data_AF-A0A815HBC7-F1
#
_entry.id   AF-A0A815HBC7-F1
#
_cell.length_a   1.000
_cell.length_b   1.000
_cell.length_c   1.000
_cell.angle_alpha   90.00
_cell.angle_beta   90.00
_cell.angle_gamma   90.00
#
_symmetry.space_group_name_H-M   'P 1'
#
loop_
_entity.id
_entity.type
_entity.pdbx_description
1 polymer ?
#
loop_
_entity_poly.entity_id
_entity_poly.type
_entity_poly.pdbx_seq_one_letter_code
_entity_poly.pdbx_strand_id
1 'polypeptide(L)'
;MEKDFHIDTIFEETFYCRFRSYLLWTSIGQLYWNYVLLAFFHFVRVVHPKRLYLHRPSLYLFIFIPLQSSVELVGNLPVLFLFDGIHLLPNEAYCSLVLRPFYILLYVSTIGFFIPYGLLCTFNVWIGREIRQSTTRALRERNQRDYLVIRRMLMNSFILCGVTVPYFVLYIKGVLQNRFDVSR
;
A
#
# COMPACT_ATOMS: atom_id res chain seq x y z
N MET A 1 -28.60 25.57 -33.00
CA MET A 1 -28.36 26.21 -31.69
C MET A 1 -28.36 25.11 -30.66
N GLU A 2 -27.23 24.44 -30.55
CA GLU A 2 -26.94 23.46 -29.52
C GLU A 2 -26.68 24.28 -28.25
N LYS A 3 -27.54 24.16 -27.25
CA LYS A 3 -27.32 24.83 -25.98
C LYS A 3 -26.20 24.08 -25.28
N ASP A 4 -25.02 24.71 -25.24
CA ASP A 4 -23.93 24.34 -24.36
C ASP A 4 -24.48 24.18 -22.95
N PHE A 5 -24.59 22.92 -22.53
CA PHE A 5 -24.89 22.55 -21.17
C PHE A 5 -23.59 22.72 -20.38
N HIS A 6 -23.16 23.97 -20.19
CA HIS A 6 -22.18 24.32 -19.17
C HIS A 6 -22.85 24.12 -17.81
N ILE A 7 -22.83 22.88 -17.33
CA ILE A 7 -23.02 22.63 -15.91
C ILE A 7 -21.72 23.08 -15.27
N ASP A 8 -21.68 24.33 -14.82
CA ASP A 8 -20.77 24.75 -13.78
C ASP A 8 -21.17 24.01 -12.50
N THR A 9 -20.84 22.72 -12.41
CA THR A 9 -20.80 22.03 -11.13
C THR A 9 -19.59 22.57 -10.41
N ILE A 10 -19.77 23.71 -9.76
CA ILE A 10 -19.00 24.11 -8.59
C ILE A 10 -19.34 23.06 -7.53
N PHE A 11 -18.69 21.89 -7.61
CA PHE A 11 -18.85 20.83 -6.63
C PHE A 11 -18.19 21.31 -5.35
N GLU A 12 -18.99 21.66 -4.35
CA GLU A 12 -18.51 21.88 -3.00
C GLU A 12 -17.76 20.63 -2.53
N GLU A 13 -16.47 20.79 -2.21
CA GLU A 13 -15.68 19.74 -1.61
C GLU A 13 -16.26 19.39 -0.23
N THR A 14 -17.09 18.36 -0.19
CA THR A 14 -17.67 17.92 1.07
C THR A 14 -16.61 17.21 1.92
N PHE A 15 -16.57 17.53 3.22
CA PHE A 15 -15.76 16.80 4.21
C PHE A 15 -15.95 15.28 4.10
N TYR A 16 -17.16 14.84 3.76
CA TYR A 16 -17.51 13.45 3.50
C TYR A 16 -16.64 12.81 2.41
N CYS A 17 -16.37 13.53 1.32
CA CYS A 17 -15.57 13.04 0.20
C CYS A 17 -14.09 12.87 0.56
N ARG A 18 -13.55 13.84 1.32
CA ARG A 18 -12.19 13.77 1.86
C ARG A 18 -12.03 12.61 2.84
N PHE A 19 -13.01 12.44 3.73
CA PHE A 19 -13.02 11.36 4.71
C PHE A 19 -13.10 9.98 4.05
N ARG A 20 -13.96 9.80 3.04
CA ARG A 20 -14.08 8.54 2.29
C ARG A 20 -12.79 8.19 1.55
N SER A 21 -12.16 9.20 0.94
CA SER A 21 -10.86 9.04 0.28
C SER A 21 -9.77 8.65 1.28
N TYR A 22 -9.69 9.34 2.42
CA TYR A 22 -8.76 9.01 3.50
C TYR A 22 -8.92 7.56 3.98
N LEU A 23 -10.16 7.11 4.20
CA LEU A 23 -10.44 5.72 4.60
C LEU A 23 -10.02 4.71 3.53
N LEU A 24 -10.28 5.00 2.25
CA LEU A 24 -9.89 4.13 1.15
C LEU A 24 -8.37 3.97 1.09
N TRP A 25 -7.61 5.07 1.09
CA TRP A 25 -6.16 5.03 1.02
C TRP A 25 -5.53 4.42 2.26
N THR A 26 -6.05 4.73 3.44
CA THR A 26 -5.62 4.06 4.68
C THR A 26 -5.87 2.56 4.59
N SER A 27 -7.04 2.12 4.13
CA SER A 27 -7.36 0.69 4.01
C SER A 27 -6.45 -0.04 3.02
N ILE A 28 -6.14 0.59 1.89
CA ILE A 28 -5.17 0.08 0.91
C ILE A 28 -3.79 -0.03 1.56
N GLY A 29 -3.32 1.03 2.23
CA GLY A 29 -2.04 1.03 2.94
C GLY A 29 -1.95 -0.06 4.01
N GLN A 30 -3.02 -0.25 4.80
CA GLN A 30 -3.09 -1.34 5.78
C GLN A 30 -2.92 -2.71 5.13
N LEU A 31 -3.52 -2.93 3.96
CA LEU A 31 -3.38 -4.19 3.24
C LEU A 31 -1.90 -4.45 2.89
N TYR A 32 -1.21 -3.44 2.35
CA TYR A 32 0.22 -3.53 2.02
C TYR A 32 1.09 -3.80 3.24
N TRP A 33 0.92 -3.01 4.29
CA TRP A 33 1.68 -3.17 5.51
C TRP A 33 1.41 -4.49 6.23
N ASN A 34 0.20 -5.04 6.14
CA ASN A 34 -0.10 -6.38 6.66
C ASN A 34 0.71 -7.46 5.95
N TYR A 35 0.92 -7.36 4.64
CA TYR A 35 1.80 -8.28 3.92
C TYR A 35 3.26 -8.12 4.33
N VAL A 36 3.73 -6.88 4.55
CA VAL A 36 5.07 -6.60 5.07
C VAL A 36 5.26 -7.22 6.45
N LEU A 37 4.30 -7.04 7.34
CA LEU A 37 4.34 -7.55 8.70
C LEU A 37 4.35 -9.09 8.69
N LEU A 38 3.54 -9.71 7.84
CA LEU A 38 3.55 -11.15 7.65
C LEU A 38 4.90 -11.63 7.13
N ALA A 39 5.49 -10.95 6.13
CA ALA A 39 6.82 -11.29 5.62
C ALA A 39 7.91 -11.10 6.68
N PHE A 40 7.82 -10.07 7.52
CA PHE A 40 8.70 -9.85 8.66
C PHE A 40 8.61 -11.01 9.68
N PHE A 41 7.43 -11.55 9.95
CA PHE A 41 7.29 -12.72 10.83
C PHE A 41 7.97 -13.96 10.28
N HIS A 42 7.81 -14.19 8.98
CA HIS A 42 8.50 -15.28 8.31
C HIS A 42 10.01 -15.06 8.30
N PHE A 43 10.45 -13.83 8.09
CA PHE A 43 11.84 -13.43 8.18
C PHE A 43 12.42 -13.77 9.56
N VAL A 44 11.81 -13.30 10.64
CA VAL A 44 12.26 -13.57 12.01
C VAL A 44 12.29 -15.07 12.30
N ARG A 45 11.28 -15.82 11.86
CA ARG A 45 11.19 -17.27 12.08
C ARG A 45 12.29 -18.05 11.35
N VAL A 46 12.64 -17.65 10.13
CA VAL A 46 13.65 -18.32 9.30
C VAL A 46 15.06 -17.92 9.72
N VAL A 47 15.31 -16.63 9.93
CA VAL A 47 16.66 -16.08 10.23
C VAL A 47 17.02 -16.24 11.70
N HIS A 48 16.05 -16.15 12.61
CA HIS A 48 16.27 -16.21 14.06
C HIS A 48 15.45 -17.32 14.74
N PRO A 49 15.59 -18.60 14.31
CA PRO A 49 14.75 -19.69 14.81
C PRO A 49 14.90 -19.97 16.32
N LYS A 50 16.01 -19.53 16.93
CA LYS A 50 16.30 -19.69 18.36
C LYS A 50 15.60 -18.63 19.24
N ARG A 51 15.13 -17.50 18.68
CA ARG A 51 14.51 -16.40 19.45
C ARG A 51 12.99 -16.61 19.61
N LEU A 52 12.61 -17.60 20.42
CA LEU A 52 11.21 -18.01 20.62
C LEU A 52 10.28 -16.89 21.11
N TYR A 53 10.81 -15.90 21.84
CA TYR A 53 10.02 -14.76 22.33
C TYR A 53 9.45 -13.92 21.19
N LEU A 54 10.17 -13.80 20.07
CA LEU A 54 9.68 -13.09 18.90
C LEU A 54 8.54 -13.85 18.22
N HIS A 55 8.49 -15.18 18.31
CA HIS A 55 7.46 -15.98 17.65
C HIS A 55 6.08 -15.92 18.33
N ARG A 56 5.94 -15.19 19.44
CA ARG A 56 4.69 -15.16 20.21
C ARG A 56 3.61 -14.38 19.45
N PRO A 57 2.43 -14.97 19.19
CA PRO A 57 1.35 -14.30 18.48
C PRO A 57 0.81 -13.08 19.24
N SER A 58 0.92 -13.06 20.57
CA SER A 58 0.51 -11.92 21.40
C SER A 58 1.31 -10.66 21.09
N LEU A 59 2.63 -10.78 20.91
CA LEU A 59 3.48 -9.64 20.58
C LEU A 59 3.09 -9.05 19.22
N TYR A 60 2.62 -9.88 18.30
CA TYR A 60 2.14 -9.45 17.00
C TYR A 60 0.77 -8.79 17.05
N LEU A 61 -0.20 -9.45 17.68
CA LEU A 61 -1.58 -8.98 17.77
C LEU A 61 -1.72 -7.71 18.61
N PHE A 62 -0.96 -7.58 19.69
CA PHE A 62 -1.13 -6.48 20.65
C PHE A 62 -0.12 -5.35 20.51
N ILE A 63 1.00 -5.55 19.80
CA ILE A 63 2.01 -4.49 19.64
C ILE A 63 2.13 -4.11 18.17
N PHE A 64 2.48 -5.05 17.29
CA PHE A 64 2.78 -4.70 15.90
C PHE A 64 1.56 -4.27 15.08
N ILE A 65 0.42 -4.98 15.19
CA ILE A 65 -0.79 -4.61 14.44
C ILE A 65 -1.32 -3.23 14.88
N PRO A 66 -1.49 -2.92 16.17
CA PRO A 66 -1.91 -1.59 16.60
C PRO A 66 -0.91 -0.50 16.20
N LEU A 67 0.39 -0.75 16.37
CA LEU A 67 1.43 0.21 16.02
C LEU A 67 1.42 0.53 14.51
N GLN A 68 1.40 -0.51 13.65
CA GLN A 68 1.27 -0.35 12.21
C GLN A 68 -0.02 0.41 11.87
N SER A 69 -1.12 0.06 12.53
CA SER A 69 -2.42 0.69 12.25
C SER A 69 -2.38 2.18 12.55
N SER A 70 -1.80 2.55 13.70
CA SER A 70 -1.61 3.94 14.11
C SER A 70 -0.66 4.70 13.19
N VAL A 71 0.46 4.10 12.76
CA VAL A 71 1.40 4.73 11.83
C VAL A 71 0.72 5.04 10.50
N GLU A 72 -0.09 4.13 9.96
CA GLU A 72 -0.75 4.36 8.67
C GLU A 72 -1.91 5.37 8.77
N LEU A 73 -2.69 5.32 9.86
CA LEU A 73 -3.73 6.32 10.13
C LEU A 73 -3.11 7.71 10.24
N VAL A 74 -2.07 7.86 11.08
CA VAL A 74 -1.40 9.16 11.29
C VAL A 74 -0.65 9.61 10.04
N GLY A 75 0.02 8.69 9.34
CA GLY A 75 0.77 8.98 8.11
C GLY A 75 -0.11 9.46 6.96
N ASN A 76 -1.37 9.03 6.90
CA ASN A 76 -2.34 9.49 5.90
C ASN A 76 -3.17 10.71 6.35
N LEU A 77 -3.04 11.20 7.59
CA LEU A 77 -3.76 12.42 8.03
C LEU A 77 -3.58 13.64 7.11
N PRO A 78 -2.40 13.89 6.50
CA PRO A 78 -2.24 14.95 5.52
C PRO A 78 -3.25 14.88 4.37
N VAL A 79 -3.67 13.67 3.98
CA VAL A 79 -4.70 13.43 2.96
C VAL A 79 -6.06 13.99 3.35
N LEU A 80 -6.37 14.01 4.64
CA LEU A 80 -7.64 14.52 5.15
C LEU A 80 -7.64 16.05 5.31
N PHE A 81 -6.54 16.62 5.80
CA PHE A 81 -6.50 18.02 6.28
C PHE A 81 -5.74 19.00 5.40
N LEU A 82 -4.73 18.56 4.64
CA LEU A 82 -3.78 19.46 3.98
C LEU A 82 -3.97 19.55 2.46
N PHE A 83 -4.77 18.66 1.86
CA PHE A 83 -4.87 18.53 0.42
C PHE A 83 -6.27 18.88 -0.07
N ASP A 84 -6.45 20.15 -0.45
CA ASP A 84 -7.65 20.70 -1.10
C ASP A 84 -7.78 20.28 -2.58
N GLY A 85 -7.26 19.09 -2.94
CA GLY A 85 -7.29 18.56 -4.31
C GLY A 85 -8.34 17.46 -4.50
N ILE A 86 -9.17 17.15 -3.51
CA ILE A 86 -10.08 16.00 -3.61
C ILE A 86 -11.35 16.42 -4.35
N HIS A 87 -11.27 16.38 -5.68
CA HIS A 87 -12.43 16.57 -6.54
C HIS A 87 -13.05 15.22 -6.92
N LEU A 88 -14.39 15.16 -6.90
CA LEU A 88 -15.12 14.13 -7.61
C LEU A 88 -14.79 14.26 -9.10
N LEU A 89 -14.38 13.16 -9.75
CA LEU A 89 -14.36 13.17 -11.21
C LEU A 89 -15.83 13.31 -11.68
N PRO A 90 -16.13 14.20 -12.64
CA PRO A 90 -17.50 14.57 -13.00
C PRO A 90 -18.38 13.40 -13.48
N ASN A 91 -17.77 12.26 -13.84
CA ASN A 91 -18.47 11.06 -14.32
C ASN A 91 -18.37 9.85 -13.37
N GLU A 92 -17.80 10.01 -12.18
CA GLU A 92 -17.54 8.87 -11.28
C GLU A 92 -18.35 8.99 -9.98
N ALA A 93 -19.07 7.92 -9.63
CA ALA A 93 -19.83 7.82 -8.37
C ALA A 93 -18.94 7.66 -7.12
N TYR A 94 -17.62 7.82 -7.27
CA TYR A 94 -16.64 7.67 -6.21
C TYR A 94 -15.78 8.92 -6.05
N CYS A 95 -15.54 9.27 -4.79
CA CYS A 95 -14.54 10.23 -4.40
C CYS A 95 -13.16 9.63 -4.65
N SER A 96 -12.53 10.06 -5.73
CA SER A 96 -11.12 9.79 -6.01
C SER A 96 -10.31 11.03 -5.63
N LEU A 97 -9.10 10.86 -5.13
CA LEU A 97 -8.23 12.02 -5.00
C LEU A 97 -7.83 12.46 -6.41
N VAL A 98 -8.06 13.73 -6.75
CA VAL A 98 -7.25 14.39 -7.77
C VAL A 98 -6.00 14.86 -7.02
N LEU A 99 -4.91 14.08 -7.07
CA LEU A 99 -3.67 14.39 -6.37
C LEU A 99 -2.93 15.52 -7.10
N ARG A 100 -3.56 16.68 -7.17
CA ARG A 100 -2.93 17.96 -7.43
C ARG A 100 -2.61 18.57 -6.09
N PRO A 101 -1.38 19.00 -5.86
CA PRO A 101 -0.15 18.83 -6.65
C PRO A 101 0.56 17.45 -6.58
N PHE A 102 1.44 17.19 -7.56
CA PHE A 102 2.18 15.92 -7.77
C PHE A 102 2.96 15.42 -6.55
N TYR A 103 3.44 16.30 -5.67
CA TYR A 103 4.17 15.89 -4.47
C TYR A 103 3.30 15.09 -3.50
N ILE A 104 1.98 15.31 -3.50
CA ILE A 104 1.02 14.58 -2.67
C ILE A 104 0.90 13.16 -3.16
N LEU A 105 0.78 12.99 -4.49
CA LEU A 105 0.80 11.68 -5.12
C LEU A 105 2.08 10.94 -4.74
N LEU A 106 3.24 11.59 -4.89
CA LEU A 106 4.52 11.02 -4.51
C LEU A 106 4.54 10.60 -3.04
N TYR A 107 4.03 11.43 -2.14
CA TYR A 107 3.94 11.14 -0.71
C TYR A 107 3.07 9.90 -0.42
N VAL A 108 1.81 9.90 -0.86
CA VAL A 108 0.86 8.80 -0.62
C VAL A 108 1.34 7.51 -1.26
N SER A 109 1.89 7.59 -2.47
CA SER A 109 2.46 6.43 -3.17
C SER A 109 3.70 5.89 -2.49
N THR A 110 4.53 6.76 -1.93
CA THR A 110 5.76 6.33 -1.26
C THR A 110 5.44 5.59 0.03
N ILE A 111 4.57 6.16 0.87
CA ILE A 111 4.21 5.59 2.16
C ILE A 111 3.31 4.37 2.00
N GLY A 112 2.27 4.46 1.18
CA GLY A 112 1.28 3.40 1.02
C GLY A 112 1.73 2.26 0.11
N PHE A 113 2.70 2.48 -0.78
CA PHE A 113 3.10 1.50 -1.79
C PHE A 113 4.60 1.23 -1.88
N PHE A 114 5.43 2.22 -2.24
CA PHE A 114 6.85 1.95 -2.55
C PHE A 114 7.64 1.43 -1.34
N ILE A 115 7.48 2.04 -0.16
CA ILE A 115 8.11 1.59 1.07
C ILE A 115 7.67 0.18 1.45
N PRO A 116 6.36 -0.12 1.62
CA PRO A 116 5.94 -1.44 2.02
C PRO A 116 6.31 -2.49 0.98
N TYR A 117 6.18 -2.18 -0.32
CA TYR A 117 6.61 -3.10 -1.37
C TYR A 117 8.12 -3.38 -1.33
N GLY A 118 8.96 -2.34 -1.16
CA GLY A 118 10.40 -2.49 -1.03
C GLY A 118 10.80 -3.35 0.17
N LEU A 119 10.16 -3.16 1.32
CA LEU A 119 10.35 -4.00 2.51
C LEU A 119 9.93 -5.44 2.26
N LEU A 120 8.76 -5.66 1.64
CA LEU A 120 8.25 -6.98 1.29
C LEU A 120 9.23 -7.74 0.38
N CYS A 121 9.75 -7.09 -0.66
CA CYS A 121 10.77 -7.66 -1.54
C CYS A 121 12.06 -7.99 -0.78
N THR A 122 12.53 -7.07 0.07
CA THR A 122 13.76 -7.25 0.85
C THR A 122 13.67 -8.46 1.78
N PHE A 123 12.58 -8.59 2.53
CA PHE A 123 12.35 -9.74 3.41
C PHE A 123 12.30 -11.06 2.62
N ASN A 124 11.56 -11.10 1.51
CA ASN A 124 11.48 -12.30 0.68
C ASN A 124 12.85 -12.72 0.10
N VAL A 125 13.67 -11.77 -0.36
CA VAL A 125 15.02 -12.05 -0.87
C VAL A 125 15.92 -12.61 0.24
N TRP A 126 15.88 -12.02 1.44
CA TRP A 126 16.67 -12.51 2.57
C TRP A 126 16.22 -13.89 3.03
N ILE A 127 14.92 -14.12 3.17
CA ILE A 127 14.36 -15.44 3.50
C ILE A 127 14.82 -16.49 2.48
N GLY A 128 14.77 -16.16 1.19
CA GLY A 128 15.22 -17.06 0.13
C GLY A 128 16.71 -17.39 0.21
N ARG A 129 17.56 -16.40 0.56
CA ARG A 129 19.00 -16.61 0.78
C ARG A 129 19.27 -17.56 1.94
N GLU A 130 18.62 -17.35 3.08
CA GLU A 130 18.78 -18.18 4.28
C GLU A 130 18.31 -19.63 4.06
N ILE A 131 17.18 -19.82 3.39
CA ILE A 131 16.68 -21.17 3.06
C ILE A 131 17.69 -21.92 2.17
N ARG A 132 18.33 -21.23 1.21
CA ARG A 132 19.34 -21.84 0.34
C ARG A 132 20.62 -22.21 1.08
N GLN A 133 21.00 -21.44 2.09
CA GLN A 133 22.21 -21.68 2.90
C GLN A 133 22.00 -22.69 4.04
N SER A 134 20.76 -23.08 4.32
CA SER A 134 20.41 -24.03 5.37
C SER A 134 20.94 -25.44 5.07
N THR A 135 22.03 -25.85 5.74
CA THR A 135 22.69 -27.15 5.52
C THR A 135 22.15 -28.30 6.39
N THR A 136 21.48 -28.00 7.50
CA THR A 136 21.03 -29.03 8.47
C THR A 136 19.70 -29.67 8.07
N ARG A 137 19.60 -31.01 8.17
CA ARG A 137 18.41 -31.80 7.77
C ARG A 137 17.12 -31.35 8.47
N ALA A 138 17.18 -31.10 9.79
CA ALA A 138 16.05 -30.63 10.58
C ALA A 138 15.59 -29.21 10.19
N LEU A 139 16.52 -28.32 9.84
CA LEU A 139 16.18 -27.01 9.29
C LEU A 139 15.55 -27.15 7.90
N ARG A 140 16.04 -28.09 7.08
CA ARG A 140 15.56 -28.31 5.71
C ARG A 140 14.12 -28.79 5.66
N GLU A 141 13.71 -29.72 6.52
CA GLU A 141 12.31 -30.18 6.64
C GLU A 141 11.37 -29.09 7.16
N ARG A 142 11.82 -28.26 8.10
CA ARG A 142 11.07 -27.09 8.56
C ARG A 142 10.93 -26.05 7.45
N ASN A 143 12.01 -25.77 6.74
CA ASN A 143 12.05 -24.83 5.63
C ASN A 143 11.20 -25.29 4.43
N GLN A 144 11.06 -26.60 4.19
CA GLN A 144 10.14 -27.11 3.16
C GLN A 144 8.68 -26.78 3.44
N ARG A 145 8.25 -26.81 4.71
CA ARG A 145 6.90 -26.37 5.09
C ARG A 145 6.74 -24.86 4.93
N ASP A 146 7.73 -24.10 5.37
CA ASP A 146 7.71 -22.64 5.29
C ASP A 146 7.83 -22.16 3.81
N TYR A 147 8.41 -22.95 2.91
CA TYR A 147 8.54 -22.66 1.47
C TYR A 147 7.19 -22.50 0.76
N LEU A 148 6.18 -23.31 1.10
CA LEU A 148 4.84 -23.15 0.54
C LEU A 148 4.22 -21.81 0.91
N VAL A 149 4.47 -21.34 2.14
CA VAL A 149 3.97 -20.05 2.61
C VAL A 149 4.70 -18.90 1.91
N ILE A 150 6.02 -18.99 1.78
CA ILE A 150 6.83 -18.01 1.07
C ILE A 150 6.43 -17.94 -0.41
N ARG A 151 6.17 -19.08 -1.06
CA ARG A 151 5.65 -19.12 -2.43
C ARG A 151 4.32 -18.39 -2.55
N ARG A 152 3.39 -18.57 -1.59
CA ARG A 152 2.12 -17.82 -1.56
C ARG A 152 2.35 -16.32 -1.36
N MET A 153 3.29 -15.93 -0.49
CA MET A 153 3.65 -14.52 -0.30
C MET A 153 4.21 -13.88 -1.56
N LEU A 154 5.10 -14.59 -2.28
CA LEU A 154 5.64 -14.13 -3.55
C LEU A 154 4.52 -13.98 -4.59
N MET A 155 3.62 -14.96 -4.70
CA MET A 155 2.45 -14.84 -5.59
C MET A 155 1.58 -13.64 -5.23
N ASN A 156 1.28 -13.41 -3.95
CA ASN A 156 0.52 -12.25 -3.51
C ASN A 156 1.26 -10.94 -3.84
N SER A 157 2.59 -10.92 -3.69
CA SER A 157 3.42 -9.76 -4.06
C SER A 157 3.36 -9.48 -5.56
N PHE A 158 3.37 -10.52 -6.41
CA PHE A 158 3.20 -10.40 -7.85
C PHE A 158 1.80 -9.89 -8.22
N ILE A 159 0.75 -10.39 -7.57
CA ILE A 159 -0.63 -9.94 -7.79
C ILE A 159 -0.77 -8.45 -7.41
N LEU A 160 -0.26 -8.07 -6.23
CA LEU A 160 -0.26 -6.68 -5.76
C LEU A 160 0.45 -5.75 -6.76
N CYS A 161 1.61 -6.16 -7.25
CA CYS A 161 2.36 -5.41 -8.26
C CYS A 161 1.59 -5.33 -9.59
N GLY A 162 1.02 -6.45 -10.04
CA GLY A 162 0.23 -6.55 -11.26
C GLY A 162 -1.04 -5.70 -11.25
N VAL A 163 -1.64 -5.45 -10.08
CA VAL A 163 -2.80 -4.55 -9.93
C VAL A 163 -2.36 -3.09 -9.81
N THR A 164 -1.28 -2.85 -9.07
CA THR A 164 -0.96 -1.48 -8.62
C THR A 164 -0.09 -0.72 -9.60
N VAL A 165 0.80 -1.40 -10.33
CA VAL A 165 1.60 -0.76 -11.38
C VAL A 165 0.71 -0.22 -12.50
N PRO A 166 -0.24 -0.99 -13.08
CA PRO A 166 -1.16 -0.44 -14.08
C PRO A 166 -1.99 0.72 -13.56
N TYR A 167 -2.48 0.64 -12.32
CA TYR A 167 -3.19 1.73 -11.67
C TYR A 167 -2.33 3.00 -11.65
N PHE A 168 -1.08 2.92 -11.21
CA PHE A 168 -0.17 4.06 -11.20
C PHE A 168 0.14 4.61 -12.59
N VAL A 169 0.35 3.73 -13.59
CA VAL A 169 0.62 4.15 -14.97
C VAL A 169 -0.57 4.92 -15.55
N LEU A 170 -1.79 4.39 -15.39
CA LEU A 170 -3.01 5.06 -15.84
C LEU A 170 -3.22 6.39 -15.11
N TYR A 171 -2.97 6.41 -13.81
CA TYR A 171 -3.13 7.59 -12.98
C TYR A 171 -2.13 8.70 -13.35
N ILE A 172 -0.84 8.39 -13.51
CA ILE A 172 0.19 9.34 -13.96
C ILE A 172 -0.16 9.88 -15.35
N LYS A 173 -0.59 9.01 -16.26
CA LYS A 173 -1.03 9.42 -17.60
C LYS A 173 -2.20 10.42 -17.53
N GLY A 174 -3.20 10.14 -16.69
CA GLY A 174 -4.34 11.05 -16.47
C GLY A 174 -3.93 12.40 -15.87
N VAL A 175 -3.03 12.41 -14.89
CA VAL A 175 -2.50 13.65 -14.28
C VAL A 175 -1.71 14.47 -15.31
N LEU A 176 -0.90 13.82 -16.15
CA LEU A 176 -0.14 14.49 -17.20
C LEU A 176 -1.07 15.11 -18.26
N GLN A 177 -2.06 14.36 -18.75
CA GLN A 177 -3.03 14.88 -19.73
C GLN A 177 -3.80 16.09 -19.19
N ASN A 178 -4.33 16.01 -17.96
CA ASN A 178 -5.05 17.12 -17.33
C ASN A 178 -4.16 18.35 -17.04
N ARG A 179 -2.84 18.20 -16.93
CA ARG A 179 -1.92 19.36 -16.81
C ARG A 179 -1.84 20.17 -18.10
N PHE A 180 -1.89 19.50 -19.25
CA PHE A 180 -1.77 20.16 -20.55
C PHE A 180 -3.07 20.84 -21.01
N ASP A 181 -4.24 20.35 -20.58
CA ASP A 181 -5.53 20.96 -20.94
C ASP A 181 -5.86 22.24 -20.16
N VAL A 182 -5.33 22.43 -18.94
CA VAL A 182 -5.52 23.66 -18.14
C VAL A 182 -4.54 24.77 -18.57
N SER A 183 -3.60 24.47 -19.48
CA SER A 183 -2.59 25.41 -19.98
C SER A 183 -2.95 26.03 -21.34
N ARG A 184 -4.19 25.81 -21.83
CA ARG A 184 -4.79 26.47 -23.00
C ARG A 184 -6.03 27.23 -22.57
#